data_AF-A0A0H4CS04-F1
#
_entry.id   AF-A0A0H4CS04-F1
#
_cell.length_a   1.000
_cell.length_b   1.000
_cell.length_c   1.000
_cell.angle_alpha   90.00
_cell.angle_beta   90.00
_cell.angle_gamma   90.00
#
_symmetry.space_group_name_H-M   'P 1'
#
loop_
_entity.id
_entity.type
_entity.pdbx_description
1 polymer ?
#
loop_
_entity_poly.entity_id
_entity_poly.type
_entity_poly.pdbx_seq_one_letter_code
_entity_poly.pdbx_strand_id
1 'polypeptide(L)'
;ARRPGAHIDAEIAGFAARWNAYHMTGLKPDGREMAEAIDVALDEARIDPTAIDYINAHGSGTKMNDRHETGAFKRSLGDHAYSTPISSIKSMIGHSLGAIGSLEIAACALAMEHSVLPPTANLHDPDPDLDLDYIPLTARERQTDVVLSV
;
A
#
# COMPACT_ATOMS: atom_id res chain seq x y z
N ALA A 1 -1.15 -18.05 -17.46
CA ALA A 1 -2.16 -18.42 -16.45
C ALA A 1 -2.92 -19.71 -16.80
N ARG A 2 -3.83 -19.73 -17.79
CA ARG A 2 -4.80 -20.86 -17.95
C ARG A 2 -4.27 -22.17 -18.57
N ARG A 3 -2.95 -22.34 -18.69
CA ARG A 3 -2.38 -23.62 -19.14
C ARG A 3 -2.29 -24.56 -17.92
N PRO A 4 -2.59 -25.86 -18.07
CA PRO A 4 -2.41 -26.81 -16.97
C PRO A 4 -0.99 -26.74 -16.41
N GLY A 5 -0.87 -26.58 -15.09
CA GLY A 5 0.41 -26.56 -14.36
C GLY A 5 1.17 -25.21 -14.35
N ALA A 6 0.61 -24.13 -14.89
CA ALA A 6 1.21 -22.80 -14.71
C ALA A 6 1.03 -22.33 -13.26
N HIS A 7 2.13 -22.02 -12.57
CA HIS A 7 2.10 -21.32 -11.30
C HIS A 7 1.61 -19.87 -11.51
N ILE A 8 0.80 -19.37 -10.58
CA ILE A 8 0.26 -18.02 -10.60
C ILE A 8 0.63 -17.42 -9.25
N ASP A 9 1.53 -16.43 -9.26
CA ASP A 9 1.99 -15.79 -8.03
C ASP A 9 0.90 -14.90 -7.42
N ALA A 10 0.25 -14.08 -8.27
CA ALA A 10 -0.85 -13.20 -7.89
C ALA A 10 -1.70 -12.77 -9.11
N GLU A 11 -2.85 -12.15 -8.84
CA GLU A 11 -3.71 -11.50 -9.82
C GLU A 11 -3.82 -10.00 -9.53
N ILE A 12 -3.76 -9.16 -10.56
CA ILE A 12 -4.15 -7.75 -10.45
C ILE A 12 -5.66 -7.67 -10.64
N ALA A 13 -6.40 -7.61 -9.54
CA ALA A 13 -7.86 -7.65 -9.55
C ALA A 13 -8.52 -6.32 -9.98
N GLY A 14 -7.83 -5.19 -9.77
CA GLY A 14 -8.30 -3.85 -10.15
C GLY A 14 -7.17 -2.83 -10.15
N PHE A 15 -7.34 -1.73 -10.86
CA PHE A 15 -6.37 -0.64 -10.96
C PHE A 15 -7.06 0.69 -11.23
N ALA A 16 -6.59 1.75 -10.56
CA ALA A 16 -7.04 3.10 -10.84
C ALA A 16 -5.89 4.10 -10.77
N ALA A 17 -6.07 5.19 -11.51
CA ALA A 17 -5.21 6.36 -11.41
C ALA A 17 -6.09 7.62 -11.28
N ARG A 18 -5.60 8.58 -10.49
CA ARG A 18 -6.22 9.89 -10.30
C ARG A 18 -5.14 10.98 -10.31
N TRP A 19 -5.57 12.22 -10.49
CA TRP A 19 -4.71 13.39 -10.51
C TRP A 19 -5.19 14.39 -9.47
N ASN A 20 -4.31 14.86 -8.60
CA ASN A 20 -4.70 15.75 -7.50
C ASN A 20 -5.13 17.16 -7.94
N ALA A 21 -4.62 17.61 -9.10
CA ALA A 21 -4.87 18.92 -9.70
C ALA A 21 -4.78 20.10 -8.71
N TYR A 22 -3.96 19.97 -7.67
CA TYR A 22 -3.92 20.91 -6.54
C TYR A 22 -2.74 21.86 -6.62
N HIS A 23 -1.53 21.32 -6.76
CA HIS A 23 -0.28 22.08 -6.79
C HIS A 23 0.78 21.30 -7.56
N MET A 24 1.79 21.99 -8.11
CA MET A 24 2.84 21.36 -8.91
C MET A 24 3.60 20.25 -8.15
N THR A 25 3.78 20.41 -6.84
CA THR A 25 4.49 19.47 -5.96
C THR A 25 3.80 19.22 -4.63
N GLY A 26 2.71 19.93 -4.36
CA GLY A 26 2.05 19.93 -3.05
C GLY A 26 0.90 18.94 -3.01
N LEU A 27 0.65 18.38 -1.83
CA LEU A 27 -0.46 17.48 -1.57
C LEU A 27 -1.33 18.05 -0.44
N LYS A 28 -2.63 17.81 -0.51
CA LYS A 28 -3.52 18.08 0.62
C LYS A 28 -3.36 16.95 1.63
N PRO A 29 -3.29 17.19 2.95
CA PRO A 29 -3.13 16.11 3.91
C PRO A 29 -4.26 15.07 3.92
N ASP A 30 -5.40 15.40 3.31
CA ASP A 30 -6.63 14.63 3.45
C ASP A 30 -6.81 13.52 2.42
N GLY A 31 -5.86 13.35 1.48
CA GLY A 31 -5.77 12.14 0.65
C GLY A 31 -6.89 11.92 -0.36
N ARG A 32 -7.77 12.90 -0.60
CA ARG A 32 -9.09 12.65 -1.23
C ARG A 32 -9.00 11.98 -2.60
N GLU A 33 -8.13 12.45 -3.49
CA GLU A 33 -7.97 11.90 -4.83
C GLU A 33 -7.36 10.50 -4.83
N MET A 34 -6.47 10.23 -3.87
CA MET A 34 -5.88 8.91 -3.69
C MET A 34 -6.91 7.95 -3.11
N ALA A 35 -7.75 8.42 -2.17
CA ALA A 35 -8.86 7.65 -1.67
C ALA A 35 -9.84 7.27 -2.79
N GLU A 36 -10.19 8.22 -3.65
CA GLU A 36 -11.03 7.93 -4.81
C GLU A 36 -10.37 6.93 -5.78
N ALA A 37 -9.05 6.95 -5.94
CA ALA A 37 -8.35 5.93 -6.71
C ALA A 37 -8.44 4.54 -6.04
N ILE A 38 -8.25 4.47 -4.72
CA ILE A 38 -8.39 3.23 -3.95
C ILE A 38 -9.82 2.69 -4.09
N ASP A 39 -10.84 3.51 -3.85
CA ASP A 39 -12.26 3.12 -3.96
C ASP A 39 -12.58 2.57 -5.35
N VAL A 40 -12.11 3.22 -6.41
CA VAL A 40 -12.36 2.78 -7.80
C VAL A 40 -11.64 1.47 -8.13
N ALA A 41 -10.43 1.28 -7.62
CA ALA A 41 -9.70 0.01 -7.81
C ALA A 41 -10.38 -1.15 -7.06
N LEU A 42 -10.88 -0.90 -5.84
CA LEU A 42 -11.65 -1.87 -5.07
C LEU A 42 -12.99 -2.20 -5.73
N ASP A 43 -13.69 -1.20 -6.28
CA ASP A 43 -14.94 -1.38 -7.03
C ASP A 43 -14.71 -2.21 -8.31
N GLU A 44 -13.63 -1.94 -9.06
CA GLU A 44 -13.26 -2.72 -10.24
C GLU A 44 -12.96 -4.18 -9.87
N ALA A 45 -12.23 -4.38 -8.77
CA ALA A 45 -11.93 -5.69 -8.22
C ALA A 45 -13.14 -6.39 -7.57
N ARG A 46 -14.20 -5.64 -7.27
CA ARG A 46 -15.37 -6.08 -6.47
C ARG A 46 -14.98 -6.63 -5.10
N ILE A 47 -14.04 -5.95 -4.44
CA ILE A 47 -13.50 -6.32 -3.14
C ILE A 47 -14.00 -5.32 -2.10
N ASP A 48 -14.49 -5.83 -0.97
CA ASP A 48 -14.85 -4.99 0.17
C ASP A 48 -13.57 -4.42 0.82
N PRO A 49 -13.53 -3.13 1.20
CA PRO A 49 -12.35 -2.53 1.83
C PRO A 49 -11.87 -3.28 3.09
N THR A 50 -12.77 -3.96 3.80
CA THR A 50 -12.45 -4.76 4.99
C THR A 50 -11.76 -6.09 4.67
N ALA A 51 -11.67 -6.48 3.40
CA ALA A 51 -10.94 -7.65 2.95
C ALA A 51 -9.44 -7.37 2.74
N ILE A 52 -8.98 -6.11 2.79
CA ILE A 52 -7.55 -5.78 2.61
C ILE A 52 -6.74 -6.29 3.81
N ASP A 53 -5.78 -7.17 3.56
CA ASP A 53 -4.93 -7.77 4.60
C ASP A 53 -3.65 -6.97 4.86
N TYR A 54 -3.16 -6.25 3.85
CA TYR A 54 -1.90 -5.53 3.87
C TYR A 54 -1.91 -4.34 2.90
N ILE A 55 -1.27 -3.24 3.30
CA ILE A 55 -1.03 -2.08 2.44
C ILE A 55 0.47 -1.96 2.15
N ASN A 56 0.84 -2.11 0.89
CA ASN A 56 2.13 -1.67 0.39
C ASN A 56 2.03 -0.19 0.01
N ALA A 57 2.44 0.68 0.93
CA ALA A 57 2.35 2.12 0.76
C ALA A 57 3.41 2.66 -0.19
N HIS A 58 3.10 3.74 -0.91
CA HIS A 58 4.10 4.44 -1.69
C HIS A 58 5.23 4.93 -0.77
N GLY A 59 4.96 5.49 0.42
CA GLY A 59 5.91 5.58 1.53
C GLY A 59 7.24 6.25 1.16
N SER A 60 7.16 7.44 0.55
CA SER A 60 8.36 8.21 0.15
C SER A 60 9.21 8.69 1.33
N GLY A 61 8.68 8.62 2.56
CA GLY A 61 9.37 9.10 3.77
C GLY A 61 9.32 10.62 3.92
N THR A 62 8.44 11.29 3.16
CA THR A 62 8.24 12.73 3.25
C THR A 62 6.97 13.03 4.04
N LYS A 63 7.07 13.93 5.03
CA LYS A 63 5.96 14.25 5.95
C LYS A 63 4.64 14.53 5.23
N MET A 64 4.69 15.30 4.15
CA MET A 64 3.48 15.68 3.40
C MET A 64 2.85 14.47 2.70
N ASN A 65 3.65 13.61 2.09
CA ASN A 65 3.17 12.45 1.34
C ASN A 65 2.69 11.34 2.29
N ASP A 66 3.42 11.06 3.35
CA ASP A 66 3.06 9.99 4.28
C ASP A 66 1.74 10.33 5.02
N ARG A 67 1.51 11.60 5.35
CA ARG A 67 0.22 12.10 5.87
C ARG A 67 -0.89 12.03 4.83
N HIS A 68 -0.58 12.36 3.58
CA HIS A 68 -1.53 12.28 2.46
C HIS A 68 -2.02 10.83 2.25
N GLU A 69 -1.10 9.87 2.24
CA GLU A 69 -1.41 8.43 2.16
C GLU A 69 -2.25 7.97 3.34
N THR A 70 -1.86 8.34 4.57
CA THR A 70 -2.62 8.03 5.79
C THR A 70 -4.06 8.53 5.71
N GLY A 71 -4.24 9.77 5.27
CA GLY A 71 -5.56 10.36 5.07
C GLY A 71 -6.39 9.59 4.04
N ALA A 72 -5.76 9.12 2.96
CA ALA A 72 -6.41 8.34 1.92
C ALA A 72 -6.84 6.95 2.41
N PHE A 73 -5.98 6.25 3.15
CA PHE A 73 -6.29 4.94 3.72
C PHE A 73 -7.46 5.02 4.70
N LYS A 74 -7.43 6.00 5.61
CA LYS A 74 -8.53 6.22 6.57
C LYS A 74 -9.86 6.52 5.89
N ARG A 75 -9.85 7.27 4.77
CA ARG A 75 -11.08 7.54 4.01
C ARG A 75 -11.65 6.30 3.35
N SER A 76 -10.79 5.51 2.71
CA SER A 76 -11.23 4.41 1.83
C SER A 76 -11.57 3.15 2.62
N LEU A 77 -10.75 2.84 3.64
CA LEU A 77 -10.89 1.62 4.45
C LEU A 77 -11.64 1.87 5.77
N GLY A 78 -11.89 3.13 6.15
CA GLY A 78 -12.55 3.47 7.40
C GLY A 78 -11.80 2.93 8.62
N ASP A 79 -12.54 2.35 9.58
CA ASP A 79 -11.97 1.79 10.80
C ASP A 79 -11.00 0.62 10.54
N HIS A 80 -11.18 -0.09 9.43
CA HIS A 80 -10.31 -1.22 9.06
C HIS A 80 -8.85 -0.79 8.90
N ALA A 81 -8.62 0.43 8.40
CA ALA A 81 -7.28 1.01 8.20
C ALA A 81 -6.40 0.96 9.45
N TYR A 82 -6.98 1.10 10.65
CA TYR A 82 -6.23 1.07 11.92
C TYR A 82 -5.74 -0.32 12.31
N SER A 83 -6.30 -1.37 11.70
CA SER A 83 -5.94 -2.78 11.94
C SER A 83 -5.24 -3.44 10.76
N THR A 84 -5.16 -2.74 9.63
CA THR A 84 -4.45 -3.18 8.43
C THR A 84 -2.98 -2.82 8.53
N PRO A 85 -2.06 -3.79 8.53
CA PRO A 85 -0.64 -3.53 8.58
C PRO A 85 -0.16 -2.82 7.30
N ILE A 86 0.77 -1.88 7.48
CA ILE A 86 1.30 -1.03 6.41
C ILE A 86 2.83 -1.07 6.41
N SER A 87 3.45 -1.17 5.25
CA SER A 87 4.88 -0.86 5.12
C SER A 87 5.22 -0.35 3.72
N SER A 88 6.48 0.04 3.53
CA SER A 88 7.01 0.42 2.23
C SER A 88 8.40 -0.17 2.02
N ILE A 89 8.55 -0.89 0.90
CA ILE A 89 9.83 -1.51 0.54
C ILE A 89 10.90 -0.49 0.16
N LYS A 90 10.51 0.76 -0.16
CA LYS A 90 11.45 1.87 -0.45
C LYS A 90 12.41 2.12 0.70
N SER A 91 12.02 1.78 1.94
CA SER A 91 12.89 1.85 3.12
C SER A 91 14.11 0.92 3.04
N MET A 92 14.06 -0.15 2.25
CA MET A 92 15.13 -1.15 2.11
C MET A 92 15.90 -0.99 0.80
N ILE A 93 15.22 -0.65 -0.29
CA ILE A 93 15.81 -0.63 -1.65
C ILE A 93 15.95 0.77 -2.25
N GLY A 94 15.49 1.80 -1.54
CA GLY A 94 15.41 3.17 -2.04
C GLY A 94 14.29 3.39 -3.06
N HIS A 95 14.17 4.61 -3.55
CA HIS A 95 13.17 4.95 -4.56
C HIS A 95 13.74 4.74 -5.97
N SER A 96 13.45 3.59 -6.58
CA SER A 96 13.94 3.19 -7.91
C SER A 96 13.24 3.89 -9.10
N LEU A 97 12.58 5.02 -8.85
CA LEU A 97 11.91 5.86 -9.86
C LEU A 97 10.98 5.02 -10.75
N GLY A 98 11.17 5.05 -12.08
CA GLY A 98 10.29 4.39 -13.05
C GLY A 98 10.21 2.86 -12.90
N ALA A 99 11.11 2.23 -12.15
CA ALA A 99 11.06 0.79 -11.88
C ALA A 99 10.23 0.43 -10.64
N ILE A 100 9.83 1.39 -9.81
CA ILE A 100 9.35 1.08 -8.47
C ILE A 100 8.06 0.28 -8.46
N GLY A 101 7.11 0.58 -9.35
CA GLY A 101 5.83 -0.13 -9.41
C GLY A 101 6.01 -1.63 -9.67
N SER A 102 6.94 -2.03 -10.54
CA SER A 102 7.23 -3.45 -10.80
C SER A 102 7.87 -4.14 -9.60
N LEU A 103 8.76 -3.46 -8.87
CA LEU A 103 9.40 -4.01 -7.67
C LEU A 103 8.41 -4.15 -6.52
N GLU A 104 7.49 -3.19 -6.38
CA GLU A 104 6.43 -3.19 -5.39
C GLU A 104 5.42 -4.31 -5.64
N ILE A 105 4.99 -4.51 -6.89
CA ILE A 105 4.13 -5.64 -7.25
C ILE A 105 4.82 -6.98 -6.97
N ALA A 106 6.11 -7.11 -7.32
CA ALA A 106 6.87 -8.33 -7.03
C ALA A 106 6.98 -8.59 -5.52
N ALA A 107 7.23 -7.55 -4.72
CA ALA A 107 7.27 -7.68 -3.26
C ALA A 107 5.90 -8.05 -2.67
N CYS A 108 4.80 -7.50 -3.21
CA CYS A 108 3.44 -7.88 -2.79
C CYS A 108 3.15 -9.35 -3.07
N ALA A 109 3.50 -9.84 -4.27
CA ALA A 109 3.33 -11.25 -4.62
C ALA A 109 4.13 -12.17 -3.70
N LEU A 110 5.39 -11.83 -3.40
CA LEU A 110 6.22 -12.58 -2.44
C LEU A 110 5.68 -12.52 -1.01
N ALA A 111 5.11 -11.38 -0.59
CA ALA A 111 4.49 -11.25 0.72
C ALA A 111 3.25 -12.16 0.85
N MET A 112 2.45 -12.28 -0.20
CA MET A 112 1.32 -13.22 -0.28
C MET A 112 1.81 -14.67 -0.27
N GLU A 113 2.75 -15.02 -1.15
CA GLU A 113 3.29 -16.39 -1.28
C GLU A 113 3.90 -16.90 0.03
N HIS A 114 4.69 -16.05 0.70
CA HIS A 114 5.41 -16.44 1.92
C HIS A 114 4.66 -16.12 3.21
N SER A 115 3.52 -15.41 3.14
CA SER A 115 2.79 -14.93 4.34
C SER A 115 3.68 -14.12 5.29
N VAL A 116 4.56 -13.30 4.74
CA VAL A 116 5.49 -12.43 5.47
C VAL A 116 5.40 -11.02 4.93
N LEU A 117 5.00 -10.09 5.78
CA LEU A 117 4.92 -8.68 5.48
C LEU A 117 6.28 -8.01 5.72
N PRO A 118 6.84 -7.29 4.74
CA PRO A 118 8.15 -6.65 4.90
C PRO A 118 8.11 -5.54 5.95
N PRO A 119 9.21 -5.28 6.66
CA PRO A 119 9.29 -4.15 7.58
C PRO A 119 9.51 -2.83 6.84
N THR A 120 9.22 -1.73 7.53
CA THR A 120 9.80 -0.42 7.23
C THR A 120 11.14 -0.32 7.96
N ALA A 121 12.25 -0.56 7.25
CA ALA A 121 13.56 -0.87 7.84
C ALA A 121 14.19 0.25 8.70
N ASN A 122 13.80 1.51 8.49
CA ASN A 122 14.37 2.69 9.16
C ASN A 122 13.41 3.39 10.13
N LEU A 123 12.27 2.77 10.44
CA LEU A 123 11.22 3.38 11.27
C LEU A 123 11.53 3.22 12.77
N HIS A 124 12.45 4.05 13.28
CA HIS A 124 12.81 4.08 14.70
C HIS A 124 11.99 5.07 15.52
N ASP A 125 11.61 6.19 14.89
CA ASP A 125 10.83 7.28 15.50
C ASP A 125 9.59 7.52 14.61
N PRO A 126 8.46 6.86 14.92
CA PRO A 126 7.22 7.05 14.17
C PRO A 126 6.70 8.49 14.30
N ASP A 127 6.23 9.09 13.20
CA ASP A 127 5.55 10.40 13.26
C ASP A 127 4.24 10.24 14.04
N PRO A 128 4.01 11.02 15.12
CA PRO A 128 2.81 10.89 15.95
C PRO A 128 1.52 11.24 15.19
N ASP A 129 1.60 11.92 14.05
CA ASP A 129 0.45 12.20 13.18
C ASP A 129 0.11 11.01 12.26
N LEU A 130 0.93 9.94 12.26
CA LEU A 130 0.74 8.70 11.49
C LEU A 130 0.38 7.55 12.44
N ASP A 131 -0.88 7.49 12.82
CA ASP A 131 -1.46 6.62 13.86
C ASP A 131 -1.99 5.27 13.35
N LEU A 132 -1.58 4.84 12.16
CA LEU A 132 -1.92 3.53 11.60
C LEU A 132 -0.85 2.48 11.95
N ASP A 133 -1.14 1.20 11.66
CA ASP A 133 -0.27 0.07 11.98
C ASP A 133 0.90 -0.09 10.99
N TYR A 134 1.86 0.84 11.04
CA TYR A 134 3.11 0.73 10.27
C TYR A 134 4.04 -0.32 10.88
N ILE A 135 4.45 -1.32 10.10
CA ILE A 135 5.37 -2.38 10.53
C ILE A 135 6.79 -1.80 10.68
N PRO A 136 7.35 -1.65 11.89
CA PRO A 136 8.66 -1.07 12.08
C PRO A 136 9.73 -2.14 12.22
N LEU A 137 10.87 -1.97 11.53
CA LEU A 137 12.16 -2.67 11.73
C LEU A 137 12.20 -4.19 11.50
N THR A 138 11.17 -4.94 11.89
CA THR A 138 11.10 -6.41 11.84
C THR A 138 9.89 -6.84 11.04
N ALA A 139 10.09 -7.79 10.12
CA ALA A 139 9.02 -8.35 9.31
C ALA A 139 7.92 -8.98 10.19
N ARG A 140 6.69 -9.04 9.68
CA ARG A 140 5.55 -9.61 10.40
C ARG A 140 5.01 -10.82 9.64
N GLU A 141 4.95 -11.97 10.29
CA GLU A 141 4.25 -13.14 9.75
C GLU A 141 2.73 -12.89 9.78
N ARG A 142 2.08 -12.98 8.63
CA ARG A 142 0.63 -12.85 8.48
C ARG A 142 0.20 -13.47 7.15
N GLN A 143 -0.76 -14.38 7.20
CA GLN A 143 -1.42 -14.86 5.99
C GLN A 143 -2.09 -13.68 5.28
N THR A 144 -1.82 -13.53 3.99
CA THR A 144 -2.17 -12.35 3.21
C THR A 144 -2.75 -12.80 1.87
N ASP A 145 -4.03 -12.55 1.65
CA ASP A 145 -4.75 -12.93 0.44
C ASP A 145 -5.07 -11.72 -0.43
N VAL A 146 -5.27 -10.54 0.17
CA VAL A 146 -5.56 -9.29 -0.54
C VAL A 146 -4.60 -8.17 -0.14
N VAL A 147 -3.88 -7.62 -1.12
CA VAL A 147 -2.95 -6.51 -0.92
C VAL A 147 -3.43 -5.27 -1.66
N LEU A 148 -3.46 -4.14 -0.96
CA LEU A 148 -3.57 -2.82 -1.59
C LEU A 148 -2.15 -2.26 -1.81
N SER A 149 -1.79 -1.97 -3.06
CA SER A 149 -0.53 -1.29 -3.39
C SER A 149 -0.81 0.09 -3.98
N VAL A 150 -0.01 1.08 -3.59
CA VAL A 150 -0.13 2.50 -3.97
C VAL A 150 1.18 3.08 -4.47
#